data_AF-A0A060C7Z0-F1
#
_entry.id   AF-A0A060C7Z0-F1
#
_cell.length_a   1.000
_cell.length_b   1.000
_cell.length_c   1.000
_cell.angle_alpha   90.00
_cell.angle_beta   90.00
_cell.angle_gamma   90.00
#
_symmetry.space_group_name_H-M   'P 1'
#
loop_
_entity.id
_entity.type
_entity.pdbx_description
1 polymer ?
#
loop_
_entity_poly.entity_id
_entity_poly.type
_entity_poly.pdbx_seq_one_letter_code
_entity_poly.pdbx_strand_id
1 'polypeptide(L)' 'MVGGSSIVALKTLQRQGVDYYFIDNQYYFKRPKLYGYYDDGERFAFFQQAVVELMEKIDFIPDVLHVNDYHT' A
#
# COMPACT_ATOMS: atom_id res chain seq x y z
N MET A 1 -4.11 20.20 1.43
CA MET A 1 -5.44 19.54 1.37
C MET A 1 -6.02 19.76 -0.02
N VAL A 2 -5.96 18.76 -0.89
CA VAL A 2 -6.72 18.76 -2.16
C VAL A 2 -7.71 17.61 -2.06
N GLY A 3 -8.99 17.97 -1.96
CA GLY A 3 -10.10 17.05 -1.91
C GLY A 3 -10.36 16.43 -3.28
N GLY A 4 -10.03 15.15 -3.38
CA GLY A 4 -10.62 14.20 -4.31
C GLY A 4 -10.55 12.87 -3.59
N SER A 5 -11.67 12.18 -3.41
CA SER A 5 -11.70 10.91 -2.68
C SER A 5 -10.73 9.93 -3.34
N SER A 6 -9.54 9.77 -2.75
CA SER A 6 -8.58 8.77 -3.18
C SER A 6 -9.16 7.41 -2.81
N ILE A 7 -9.85 6.78 -3.75
CA ILE A 7 -10.38 5.43 -3.53
C ILE A 7 -9.18 4.51 -3.36
N VAL A 8 -9.00 4.01 -2.13
CA VAL A 8 -8.06 2.93 -1.84
C VAL A 8 -8.82 1.63 -2.04
N ALA A 9 -8.38 0.83 -3.00
CA ALA A 9 -8.97 -0.48 -3.23
C ALA A 9 -8.09 -1.55 -2.61
N LEU A 10 -8.69 -2.47 -1.86
CA LEU A 10 -8.03 -3.68 -1.39
C LEU A 10 -8.41 -4.83 -2.33
N LYS A 11 -7.41 -5.52 -2.86
CA LYS A 11 -7.61 -6.81 -3.57
C LYS A 11 -6.91 -7.90 -2.78
N THR A 12 -7.46 -9.11 -2.79
CA THR A 12 -6.90 -10.25 -2.07
C THR A 12 -6.67 -11.43 -3.01
N LEU A 13 -5.64 -12.22 -2.71
CA LEU A 13 -5.37 -13.50 -3.33
C LEU A 13 -4.97 -14.50 -2.25
N GLN A 14 -5.52 -15.70 -2.33
CA GLN A 14 -5.15 -16.84 -1.50
C GLN A 14 -4.39 -17.84 -2.35
N ARG A 15 -3.12 -18.12 -2.00
CA ARG A 15 -2.31 -19.07 -2.79
C ARG A 15 -1.36 -19.84 -1.90
N GLN A 16 -1.45 -21.17 -1.96
CA GLN A 16 -0.59 -22.10 -1.21
C GLN A 16 -0.57 -21.83 0.31
N GLY A 17 -1.72 -21.47 0.88
CA GLY A 17 -1.85 -21.15 2.30
C GLY A 17 -1.25 -19.80 2.71
N VAL A 18 -0.98 -18.92 1.73
CA VAL A 18 -0.50 -17.56 1.95
C VAL A 18 -1.53 -16.55 1.47
N ASP A 19 -1.80 -15.59 2.35
CA ASP A 19 -2.70 -14.46 2.15
C ASP A 19 -1.92 -13.30 1.52
N TYR A 20 -2.35 -12.85 0.34
CA TYR A 20 -1.78 -11.71 -0.35
C TYR A 20 -2.78 -10.57 -0.36
N TYR A 21 -2.37 -9.41 0.13
CA TYR A 21 -3.15 -8.18 0.12
C TYR A 21 -2.49 -7.16 -0.81
N PHE A 22 -3.27 -6.60 -1.73
CA PHE A 22 -2.80 -5.58 -2.67
C PHE A 22 -3.54 -4.27 -2.40
N ILE A 23 -2.77 -3.20 -2.21
CA ILE A 23 -3.28 -1.85 -2.05
C ILE A 23 -3.22 -1.17 -3.41
N ASP A 24 -4.37 -0.69 -3.88
CA ASP A 24 -4.49 0.09 -5.11
C ASP A 24 -4.95 1.52 -4.79
N ASN A 25 -4.44 2.44 -5.59
CA ASN A 25 -4.75 3.86 -5.58
C ASN A 25 -4.32 4.38 -6.96
N GLN A 26 -5.29 4.76 -7.80
CA GLN A 26 -4.97 5.16 -9.17
C GLN A 26 -4.16 6.46 -9.25
N TYR A 27 -4.28 7.36 -8.28
CA TYR A 27 -3.44 8.56 -8.24
C TYR A 27 -1.97 8.18 -8.05
N TYR A 28 -1.68 7.28 -7.11
CA TYR A 28 -0.32 6.90 -6.81
C TYR A 28 0.27 5.77 -7.67
N PHE A 29 -0.52 4.81 -8.16
CA PHE A 29 0.06 3.59 -8.79
C PHE A 29 -0.25 3.45 -10.28
N LYS A 30 -1.22 4.19 -10.83
CA LYS A 30 -1.55 4.16 -12.27
C LYS A 30 -0.65 5.13 -13.06
N ARG A 31 0.65 4.86 -13.07
CA ARG A 31 1.68 5.69 -13.70
C ARG A 31 2.58 4.89 -14.66
N PRO A 32 3.21 5.51 -15.68
CA PRO A 32 4.02 4.78 -16.67
C PRO A 32 5.34 4.19 -16.17
N LYS A 33 5.99 4.80 -15.16
CA LYS A 33 7.29 4.38 -14.63
C LYS A 33 7.16 3.96 -13.17
N LEU A 34 8.15 3.21 -12.68
CA LEU A 34 8.21 2.78 -11.28
C LEU A 34 8.81 3.85 -10.36
N TYR A 35 9.88 4.53 -10.76
CA TYR A 35 10.64 5.48 -9.93
C TYR A 35 10.98 6.77 -10.68
N GLY A 36 11.46 7.78 -9.94
CA GLY A 36 11.98 9.04 -10.46
C GLY A 36 10.93 10.14 -10.55
N TYR A 37 9.81 10.00 -9.83
CA TYR A 37 8.81 11.07 -9.75
C TYR A 37 9.10 11.98 -8.57
N TYR A 38 8.68 13.24 -8.70
CA TYR A 38 8.87 14.23 -7.63
C TYR A 38 8.11 13.85 -6.34
N ASP A 39 7.03 13.08 -6.47
CA ASP A 39 6.13 12.63 -5.40
C ASP A 39 6.49 11.25 -4.85
N ASP A 40 7.62 10.65 -5.24
CA ASP A 40 7.97 9.27 -4.85
C ASP A 40 7.94 9.08 -3.33
N GLY A 41 8.49 10.03 -2.57
CA GLY A 41 8.46 10.00 -1.11
C GLY A 41 7.03 10.01 -0.53
N GLU A 42 6.15 10.86 -1.07
CA GLU A 42 4.74 10.93 -0.64
C GLU A 42 4.00 9.63 -0.97
N ARG A 43 4.23 9.07 -2.17
CA ARG A 43 3.64 7.78 -2.57
C ARG A 43 4.02 6.66 -1.60
N PHE A 44 5.31 6.54 -1.25
CA PHE A 44 5.76 5.46 -0.37
C PHE A 44 5.23 5.65 1.05
N ALA A 45 5.23 6.89 1.56
CA ALA A 45 4.59 7.20 2.84
C ALA A 45 3.09 6.85 2.85
N PHE A 46 2.39 7.12 1.75
CA PHE A 46 0.99 6.70 1.59
C PHE A 46 0.84 5.17 1.64
N PHE A 47 1.70 4.43 0.94
CA PHE A 47 1.65 2.95 0.95
C PHE A 47 1.89 2.39 2.35
N GLN A 48 2.93 2.88 3.04
CA GLN A 48 3.27 2.50 4.42
C GLN A 48 2.09 2.73 5.37
N GLN A 49 1.48 3.92 5.32
CA GLN A 49 0.32 4.25 6.13
C GLN A 49 -0.89 3.36 5.82
N ALA A 50 -1.15 3.08 4.55
CA ALA A 50 -2.25 2.22 4.14
C ALA A 50 -2.05 0.76 4.60
N VAL A 51 -0.81 0.27 4.66
CA VAL A 51 -0.48 -1.06 5.22
C VAL A 51 -0.77 -1.11 6.72
N VAL A 52 -0.39 -0.07 7.49
CA VAL A 52 -0.69 0.00 8.93
C VAL A 52 -2.21 -0.01 9.18
N GLU A 53 -2.96 0.82 8.47
CA GLU A 53 -4.43 0.85 8.59
C GLU A 53 -5.10 -0.45 8.13
N LEU A 54 -4.49 -1.17 7.18
CA LEU A 54 -5.01 -2.44 6.71
C LEU A 54 -4.97 -3.50 7.81
N MET A 55 -3.88 -3.58 8.59
CA MET A 55 -3.69 -4.58 9.64
C MET A 55 -4.86 -4.58 10.64
N GLU A 56 -5.33 -3.40 11.05
CA GLU A 56 -6.52 -3.27 11.91
C GLU A 56 -7.80 -3.74 11.21
N LYS A 57 -7.96 -3.42 9.91
CA LYS A 57 -9.17 -3.77 9.15
C LYS A 57 -9.31 -5.26 8.84
N ILE A 58 -8.20 -5.98 8.80
CA ILE A 58 -8.18 -7.43 8.58
C ILE A 58 -8.05 -8.23 9.89
N ASP A 59 -8.04 -7.54 11.04
CA ASP A 59 -7.86 -8.14 12.37
C ASP A 59 -6.60 -9.03 12.45
N PHE A 60 -5.50 -8.57 11.86
CA PHE A 60 -4.22 -9.27 11.83
C PHE A 60 -3.08 -8.31 12.15
N ILE A 61 -2.49 -8.46 13.33
CA ILE A 61 -1.28 -7.77 13.75
C ILE A 61 -0.15 -8.82 13.87
N PRO A 62 0.92 -8.73 13.06
CA PRO A 62 2.01 -9.70 13.11
C PRO A 62 2.98 -9.43 14.27
N ASP A 63 3.55 -10.50 14.84
CA ASP A 63 4.65 -10.37 15.83
C ASP A 63 5.93 -9.81 15.20
N VAL A 64 6.15 -10.11 13.92
CA VAL A 64 7.31 -9.66 13.14
C VAL A 64 6.83 -9.11 11.81
N LEU A 65 7.17 -7.85 11.54
CA LEU A 65 6.93 -7.20 10.26
C LEU A 65 8.25 -7.05 9.51
N HIS A 66 8.36 -7.68 8.34
CA HIS A 66 9.48 -7.48 7.43
C HIS A 66 9.14 -6.39 6.41
N VAL A 67 9.97 -5.36 6.34
CA VAL A 67 9.88 -4.27 5.37
C VAL A 67 11.11 -4.34 4.46
N ASN A 68 10.89 -4.19 3.15
CA ASN A 68 11.95 -4.31 2.16
C ASN A 68 12.28 -2.93 1.57
N ASP A 69 13.43 -2.40 1.98
CA ASP A 69 13.96 -1.10 1.56
C ASP A 69 13.09 0.10 2.02
N TYR A 70 13.49 1.32 1.65
CA TYR A 70 12.88 2.57 2.13
C TYR A 70 11.47 2.83 1.58
N HIS A 71 10.99 2.04 0.62
CA HIS A 71 9.63 2.16 0.06
C HIS A 71 8.55 1.60 1.00
N THR A 72 8.97 0.93 2.08
CA THR A 72 8.12 0.18 3.04
C THR A 72 8.46 0.49 4.49
#